data_AF-A0A2A5VA06-F1
#
_entry.id   AF-A0A2A5VA06-F1
#
_cell.length_a   1.000
_cell.length_b   1.000
_cell.length_c   1.000
_cell.angle_alpha   90.00
_cell.angle_beta   90.00
_cell.angle_gamma   90.00
#
_symmetry.space_group_name_H-M   'P 1'
#
loop_
_entity.id
_entity.type
_entity.pdbx_description
1 polymer ?
#
loop_
_entity_poly.entity_id
_entity_poly.type
_entity_poly.pdbx_seq_one_letter_code
_entity_poly.pdbx_strand_id
1 'polypeptide(L)' 'MKQIFLFMISLLLISCSLNKDSEFWNEDSINNNENQKKLTKILKKTDDITEMSIDEYEIYIDDHTKKSKYPDINK' A
#
# COMPACT_ATOMS: atom_id res chain seq x y z
N MET A 1 7.59 -42.30 -10.80
CA MET A 1 7.07 -41.83 -9.49
C MET A 1 7.35 -40.35 -9.25
N LYS A 2 8.61 -39.90 -9.20
CA LYS A 2 8.98 -38.49 -8.93
C LYS A 2 8.38 -37.46 -9.90
N GLN A 3 8.34 -37.76 -11.20
CA GLN A 3 7.73 -36.89 -12.23
C GLN A 3 6.21 -36.73 -12.06
N ILE A 4 5.50 -37.81 -11.72
CA ILE A 4 4.04 -37.81 -11.48
C ILE A 4 3.70 -36.97 -10.24
N PHE A 5 4.51 -37.10 -9.18
CA PHE A 5 4.36 -36.30 -7.96
C PHE A 5 4.54 -34.81 -8.23
N LEU A 6 5.52 -34.43 -9.06
CA LEU A 6 5.77 -33.05 -9.45
C LEU A 6 4.60 -32.47 -10.27
N PHE A 7 4.00 -33.29 -11.15
CA PHE A 7 2.83 -32.91 -11.93
C PHE A 7 1.59 -32.68 -11.05
N MET A 8 1.39 -33.52 -10.03
CA MET A 8 0.30 -33.35 -9.05
C MET A 8 0.45 -32.09 -8.21
N ILE A 9 1.67 -31.73 -7.82
CA ILE A 9 1.94 -30.45 -7.15
C ILE A 9 1.65 -29.25 -8.05
N SER A 10 2.00 -29.33 -9.33
CA SER A 10 1.68 -28.28 -10.31
C SER A 10 0.16 -28.06 -10.44
N LEU A 11 -0.62 -29.13 -10.43
CA LEU A 11 -2.10 -29.09 -10.50
C LEU A 11 -2.73 -28.40 -9.28
N LEU A 12 -2.12 -28.50 -8.10
CA LEU A 12 -2.61 -27.83 -6.87
C LEU A 12 -2.34 -26.32 -6.88
N LEU A 13 -1.35 -25.85 -7.64
CA LEU A 13 -0.98 -24.43 -7.70
C LEU A 13 -1.85 -23.62 -8.68
N ILE A 14 -2.63 -24.27 -9.55
CA ILE A 14 -3.48 -23.60 -10.55
C ILE A 14 -4.64 -22.85 -9.88
N SER A 15 -5.11 -23.32 -8.72
CA SER A 15 -6.17 -22.66 -7.94
C SER A 15 -5.64 -21.53 -7.04
N CYS A 16 -4.32 -21.38 -6.92
CA CYS A 16 -3.68 -20.26 -6.24
C CYS A 16 -3.57 -19.09 -7.22
N SER A 17 -4.72 -18.49 -7.53
CA SER A 17 -4.77 -17.26 -8.33
C SER A 17 -4.32 -16.09 -7.46
N LEU A 18 -3.16 -15.51 -7.78
CA LEU A 18 -2.79 -14.18 -7.30
C LEU A 18 -3.72 -13.19 -8.01
N ASN A 19 -4.92 -13.01 -7.46
CA ASN A 19 -5.95 -12.15 -8.03
C ASN A 19 -5.54 -10.68 -7.88
N LYS A 20 -5.12 -10.06 -8.99
CA LYS A 20 -4.74 -8.64 -9.05
C LYS A 20 -5.90 -7.69 -8.76
N ASP A 21 -7.13 -8.17 -8.83
CA ASP A 21 -8.33 -7.39 -8.54
C ASP A 21 -8.81 -7.57 -7.09
N SER A 22 -8.07 -8.28 -6.23
CA SER A 22 -8.46 -8.37 -4.82
C SER A 22 -8.35 -6.99 -4.16
N GLU A 23 -9.35 -6.63 -3.35
CA GLU A 23 -9.29 -5.41 -2.54
C GLU A 23 -8.04 -5.39 -1.66
N PHE A 24 -7.65 -6.52 -1.06
CA PHE A 24 -6.48 -6.62 -0.20
C PHE A 24 -5.17 -6.21 -0.89
N TRP A 25 -4.89 -6.70 -2.10
CA TRP A 25 -3.67 -6.33 -2.85
C TRP A 25 -3.72 -4.91 -3.45
N ASN A 26 -4.90 -4.28 -3.55
CA ASN A 26 -5.08 -2.94 -4.09
C ASN A 26 -5.42 -1.88 -3.04
N GLU A 27 -5.54 -2.27 -1.76
CA GLU A 27 -5.94 -1.40 -0.66
C GLU A 27 -5.03 -0.17 -0.56
N ASP A 28 -3.71 -0.37 -0.63
CA ASP A 28 -2.71 0.70 -0.61
C ASP A 28 -2.87 1.68 -1.78
N SER A 29 -3.18 1.18 -2.98
CA SER A 29 -3.38 2.00 -4.19
C SER A 29 -4.64 2.86 -4.09
N ILE A 30 -5.73 2.25 -3.63
CA ILE A 30 -7.03 2.91 -3.44
C ILE A 30 -6.91 3.97 -2.35
N ASN A 31 -6.35 3.60 -1.19
CA ASN A 31 -6.12 4.50 -0.07
C ASN A 31 -5.21 5.66 -0.45
N ASN A 32 -4.13 5.43 -1.21
CA ASN A 32 -3.24 6.50 -1.66
C ASN A 32 -3.96 7.53 -2.55
N ASN A 33 -4.84 7.10 -3.46
CA ASN A 33 -5.61 8.02 -4.31
C ASN A 33 -6.58 8.88 -3.49
N GLU A 34 -7.29 8.29 -2.52
CA GLU A 34 -8.14 9.06 -1.61
C GLU A 34 -7.36 10.00 -0.72
N ASN A 35 -6.22 9.55 -0.20
CA ASN A 35 -5.33 10.32 0.66
C ASN A 35 -4.74 11.52 -0.08
N GLN A 36 -4.36 11.37 -1.36
CA GLN A 36 -3.93 12.50 -2.20
C GLN A 36 -5.00 13.59 -2.34
N LYS A 37 -6.29 13.22 -2.44
CA LYS A 37 -7.39 14.20 -2.48
C LYS A 37 -7.56 14.95 -1.16
N LYS A 38 -7.31 14.27 -0.03
CA LYS A 38 -7.39 14.86 1.32
C LYS A 38 -6.14 15.68 1.66
N LEU A 39 -5.00 15.34 1.07
CA LEU A 39 -3.70 15.96 1.34
C LEU A 39 -3.71 17.49 1.18
N THR A 40 -4.40 18.02 0.17
CA THR A 40 -4.49 19.48 -0.03
C THR A 40 -5.17 20.22 1.14
N LYS A 41 -6.07 19.56 1.87
CA LYS A 41 -6.70 20.14 3.08
C LYS A 41 -5.78 20.00 4.29
N ILE A 42 -5.09 18.86 4.40
CA ILE A 42 -4.15 18.56 5.48
C ILE A 42 -2.95 19.52 5.43
N LEU A 43 -2.41 19.80 4.24
CA LEU A 43 -1.32 20.76 4.01
C LEU A 43 -1.68 22.22 4.35
N LYS A 44 -2.94 22.54 4.62
CA LYS A 44 -3.32 23.87 5.14
C LYS A 44 -3.21 23.96 6.66
N LYS A 45 -3.16 22.82 7.34
CA LYS A 45 -3.02 22.70 8.80
C LYS A 45 -1.57 22.47 9.24
N THR A 46 -0.62 22.45 8.30
CA THR A 46 0.79 22.15 8.61
C THR A 46 1.49 23.20 9.45
N ASP A 47 0.92 24.40 9.57
CA ASP A 47 1.44 25.46 10.45
C ASP A 47 1.40 25.04 11.93
N ASP A 48 0.39 24.23 12.33
CA ASP A 48 0.34 23.57 13.62
C ASP A 48 -0.14 22.11 13.47
N ILE A 49 0.82 21.18 13.46
CA ILE A 49 0.56 19.76 13.28
C ILE A 49 -0.30 19.13 14.39
N THR A 50 -0.44 19.80 15.55
CA THR A 50 -1.22 19.28 16.68
C THR A 50 -2.73 19.41 16.45
N GLU A 51 -3.15 20.23 15.47
CA GLU A 51 -4.55 20.38 15.07
C GLU A 51 -5.05 19.25 14.15
N MET A 52 -4.15 18.36 13.70
CA MET A 52 -4.50 17.22 12.85
C MET A 52 -5.08 16.06 13.66
N SER A 53 -6.02 15.33 13.07
CA SER A 53 -6.39 14.01 13.60
C SER A 53 -5.26 13.00 13.36
N ILE A 54 -5.32 11.85 14.05
CA ILE A 54 -4.36 10.75 13.86
C ILE A 54 -4.32 10.33 12.38
N ASP A 55 -5.48 10.16 11.75
CA ASP A 55 -5.60 9.78 10.34
C ASP A 55 -5.01 10.84 9.40
N GLU A 56 -5.24 12.13 9.68
CA GLU A 56 -4.67 13.23 8.89
C GLU A 56 -3.15 13.29 9.04
N TYR A 57 -2.65 13.04 10.26
CA TYR A 57 -1.22 13.01 10.56
C TYR A 57 -0.51 11.83 9.89
N GLU A 58 -1.13 10.65 9.86
CA GLU A 58 -0.58 9.47 9.18
C GLU A 58 -0.40 9.71 7.67
N ILE A 59 -1.40 10.34 7.04
CA ILE A 59 -1.32 10.74 5.62
C ILE A 59 -0.20 11.78 5.41
N TYR A 60 -0.09 12.76 6.31
CA TYR A 60 0.93 13.80 6.24
C TYR A 60 2.35 13.23 6.34
N ILE A 61 2.60 12.35 7.32
CA ILE A 61 3.94 11.82 7.56
C ILE A 61 4.36 10.85 6.45
N ASP A 62 3.44 10.08 5.88
CA ASP A 62 3.70 9.20 4.74
C ASP A 62 4.12 9.99 3.49
N ASP A 63 3.37 11.04 3.12
CA ASP A 63 3.70 11.93 2.00
C ASP A 63 5.05 12.65 2.23
N HIS A 64 5.28 13.17 3.43
CA HIS A 64 6.54 13.82 3.80
C HIS A 64 7.73 12.86 3.72
N THR A 65 7.55 11.61 4.16
CA THR A 65 8.60 10.57 4.11
C THR A 65 8.87 10.13 2.67
N LYS A 66 7.85 9.97 1.83
CA LYS A 66 8.02 9.65 0.40
C LYS A 66 8.73 10.76 -0.39
N LYS A 67 8.48 12.02 -0.05
CA LYS A 67 9.16 13.19 -0.66
C LYS A 67 10.57 13.42 -0.15
N SER A 68 10.91 12.83 0.99
CA SER A 68 12.23 12.97 1.58
C SER A 68 13.30 12.27 0.70
N LYS A 69 14.57 12.54 1.00
CA LYS A 69 15.70 11.85 0.39
C LYS A 69 16.01 10.49 1.04
N TYR A 70 15.07 9.89 1.78
CA TYR A 70 15.30 8.59 2.39
C TYR A 70 15.29 7.49 1.32
N PRO A 71 16.25 6.56 1.36
CA PRO A 71 16.28 5.43 0.44
C PRO A 71 15.03 4.57 0.65
N ASP A 72 14.49 4.05 -0.45
CA ASP A 72 13.39 3.08 -0.39
C ASP A 72 13.86 1.83 0.35
N ILE A 73 13.15 1.49 1.43
CA ILE A 73 13.49 0.40 2.34
C ILE A 73 13.22 -0.96 1.68
N ASN A 74 12.39 -0.98 0.64
CA ASN A 74 12.01 -2.18 -0.10
C ASN A 74 12.95 -2.50 -1.28
N LYS A 75 14.12 -1.85 -1.36
CA LYS A 75 15.07 -1.99 -2.46
C LYS A 75 16.22 -2.96 -2.18
#